data_AF-A0A377DGH9-F1
#
_entry.id   AF-A0A377DGH9-F1
#
_cell.length_a   1.000
_cell.length_b   1.000
_cell.length_c   1.000
_cell.angle_alpha   90.00
_cell.angle_beta   90.00
_cell.angle_gamma   90.00
#
_symmetry.space_group_name_H-M   'P 1'
#
loop_
_entity.id
_entity.type
_entity.pdbx_description
1 polymer ?
#
loop_
_entity_poly.entity_id
_entity_poly.type
_entity_poly.pdbx_seq_one_letter_code
_entity_poly.pdbx_strand_id
1 'polypeptide(L)'
;MDEYSPKRHDIAQLKFLCETLYHDCLANLEESNHGWVNDPTSAINLQLNELIEHIATFALNYKIKYNEDNKLIEQIDEYLDDTFMLFSSYGY
;
A
#
# COMPACT_ATOMS: atom_id res chain seq x y z
N MET A 1 -28.04 11.55 -13.34
CA MET A 1 -27.54 12.06 -12.05
C MET A 1 -26.82 10.90 -11.42
N ASP A 2 -25.56 10.73 -11.78
CA ASP A 2 -24.72 9.60 -11.44
C ASP A 2 -24.64 9.44 -9.93
N GLU A 3 -25.02 8.26 -9.47
CA GLU A 3 -24.90 7.81 -8.09
C GLU A 3 -23.41 7.72 -7.75
N TYR A 4 -22.84 8.85 -7.34
CA TYR A 4 -21.56 8.90 -6.65
C TYR A 4 -21.79 8.31 -5.25
N SER A 5 -21.91 6.99 -5.17
CA SER A 5 -21.99 6.32 -3.89
C SER A 5 -20.65 6.52 -3.19
N PRO A 6 -20.60 7.04 -1.96
CA PRO A 6 -19.35 7.21 -1.21
C PRO A 6 -18.52 5.91 -1.20
N LYS A 7 -19.18 4.74 -1.14
CA LYS A 7 -18.56 3.43 -1.28
C LYS A 7 -17.70 3.25 -2.54
N ARG A 8 -18.17 3.72 -3.70
CA ARG A 8 -17.44 3.65 -4.97
C ARG A 8 -16.22 4.55 -4.95
N HIS A 9 -16.33 5.72 -4.34
CA HIS A 9 -15.19 6.61 -4.19
C HIS A 9 -14.15 6.02 -3.23
N ASP A 10 -14.58 5.55 -2.06
CA ASP A 10 -13.70 4.91 -1.09
C ASP A 10 -12.99 3.69 -1.71
N ILE A 11 -13.69 2.83 -2.47
CA ILE A 11 -13.07 1.66 -3.12
C ILE A 11 -12.11 2.05 -4.24
N ALA A 12 -12.41 3.11 -4.99
CA ALA A 12 -11.53 3.62 -6.03
C ALA A 12 -10.26 4.24 -5.44
N GLN A 13 -10.38 4.95 -4.31
CA GLN A 13 -9.24 5.48 -3.55
C GLN A 13 -8.36 4.36 -3.02
N LEU A 14 -8.95 3.33 -2.40
CA LEU A 14 -8.21 2.17 -1.90
C LEU A 14 -7.40 1.48 -3.01
N LYS A 15 -8.03 1.26 -4.18
CA LYS A 15 -7.35 0.71 -5.37
C LYS A 15 -6.22 1.61 -5.85
N PHE A 16 -6.49 2.90 -5.98
CA PHE A 16 -5.49 3.87 -6.42
C PHE A 16 -4.28 3.91 -5.49
N LEU A 17 -4.49 3.85 -4.17
CA LEU A 17 -3.40 3.82 -3.20
C LEU A 17 -2.58 2.52 -3.32
N CYS A 18 -3.23 1.36 -3.47
CA CYS A 18 -2.53 0.09 -3.68
C CYS A 18 -1.74 0.08 -5.00
N GLU A 19 -2.30 0.61 -6.09
CA GLU A 19 -1.60 0.75 -7.37
C GLU A 19 -0.41 1.71 -7.27
N THR A 20 -0.58 2.80 -6.52
CA THR A 20 0.51 3.74 -6.25
C THR A 20 1.63 3.05 -5.47
N LEU A 21 1.30 2.30 -4.42
CA LEU A 21 2.27 1.53 -3.65
C LEU A 21 3.01 0.52 -4.53
N TYR A 22 2.29 -0.18 -5.42
CA TYR A 22 2.89 -1.12 -6.35
C TYR A 22 3.87 -0.44 -7.30
N HIS A 23 3.50 0.70 -7.90
CA HIS A 23 4.40 1.44 -8.78
C HIS A 23 5.63 1.99 -8.06
N ASP A 24 5.46 2.51 -6.85
CA ASP A 24 6.57 3.04 -6.04
C ASP A 24 7.51 1.91 -5.63
N CYS A 25 6.96 0.76 -5.24
CA CYS A 25 7.66 -0.49 -4.99
C CYS A 25 8.48 -0.94 -6.21
N LEU A 26 7.87 -0.91 -7.40
CA LEU A 26 8.51 -1.33 -8.65
C LEU A 26 9.63 -0.36 -9.06
N ALA A 27 9.39 0.94 -8.95
CA ALA A 27 10.39 1.97 -9.19
C ALA A 27 11.59 1.80 -8.23
N ASN A 28 11.34 1.49 -6.96
CA ASN A 28 12.39 1.22 -5.98
C ASN A 28 13.19 -0.05 -6.31
N LEU A 29 12.52 -1.12 -6.77
CA LEU A 29 13.17 -2.36 -7.23
C LEU A 29 14.02 -2.12 -8.49
N GLU A 30 13.54 -1.30 -9.43
CA GLU A 30 14.28 -0.92 -10.65
C GLU A 30 15.51 -0.05 -10.33
N GLU A 31 15.40 0.91 -9.40
CA GLU A 31 16.54 1.72 -8.95
C GLU A 31 17.55 0.90 -8.12
N SER A 32 17.08 -0.09 -7.35
CA SER A 32 17.92 -1.02 -6.59
C SER A 32 18.87 -1.88 -7.46
N ASN A 33 18.62 -1.93 -8.78
CA ASN A 33 19.45 -2.62 -9.76
C ASN A 33 20.84 -1.95 -9.97
N HIS A 34 21.11 -0.79 -9.35
CA HIS A 34 22.39 -0.07 -9.47
C HIS A 34 23.27 -0.05 -8.19
N GLY A 35 22.87 -0.70 -7.10
CA GLY A 35 23.76 -0.83 -5.93
C GLY A 35 23.07 -0.96 -4.58
N TRP A 36 22.43 -2.11 -4.36
CA TRP A 36 22.49 -2.92 -3.12
C TRP A 36 22.67 -2.25 -1.75
N VAL A 37 21.95 -1.17 -1.45
CA VAL A 37 21.53 -0.87 -0.09
C VAL A 37 20.13 -0.27 -0.16
N ASN A 38 19.11 -1.08 0.12
CA ASN A 38 17.78 -0.57 0.40
C ASN A 38 17.85 0.11 1.77
N ASP A 39 18.38 1.33 1.80
CA ASP A 39 18.61 2.06 3.04
C ASP A 39 17.23 2.35 3.66
N PRO A 40 16.98 1.96 4.93
CA PRO A 40 15.66 2.10 5.55
C PRO A 40 15.33 3.58 5.79
N THR A 41 16.36 4.41 5.82
CA THR A 41 16.29 5.87 5.92
C THR A 41 16.26 6.57 4.55
N SER A 42 16.29 5.83 3.45
CA SER A 42 16.07 6.43 2.12
C SER A 42 14.68 7.05 2.04
N ALA A 43 14.60 8.20 1.36
CA ALA A 43 13.35 8.92 1.14
C ALA A 43 12.26 8.05 0.49
N ILE A 44 12.64 7.03 -0.28
CA ILE A 44 11.73 6.08 -0.91
C ILE A 44 11.18 5.09 0.12
N ASN A 45 12.01 4.53 1.00
CA ASN A 45 11.54 3.66 2.09
C ASN A 45 10.59 4.40 3.04
N LEU A 46 10.93 5.63 3.42
CA LEU A 46 10.05 6.48 4.23
C LEU A 46 8.71 6.72 3.55
N GLN A 47 8.71 7.06 2.25
CA GLN A 47 7.48 7.24 1.48
C GLN A 47 6.65 5.96 1.38
N LEU A 48 7.28 4.80 1.14
CA LEU A 48 6.61 3.50 1.13
C LEU A 48 5.98 3.19 2.50
N ASN A 49 6.71 3.43 3.59
CA ASN A 49 6.20 3.26 4.95
C ASN A 49 4.99 4.15 5.24
N GLU A 50 5.10 5.45 4.93
CA GLU A 50 3.98 6.39 5.11
C GLU A 50 2.77 6.00 4.25
N LEU A 51 3.01 5.50 3.03
CA LEU A 51 1.95 5.05 2.14
C LEU A 51 1.27 3.77 2.66
N ILE A 52 2.05 2.82 3.17
CA ILE A 52 1.55 1.59 3.82
C ILE A 52 0.66 1.95 5.01
N GLU A 53 1.12 2.82 5.91
CA GLU A 53 0.35 3.26 7.08
C GLU A 53 -0.94 3.99 6.68
N HIS A 54 -0.87 4.81 5.63
CA HIS A 54 -2.03 5.51 5.10
C HIS A 54 -3.06 4.52 4.52
N ILE A 55 -2.61 3.53 3.74
CA ILE A 55 -3.50 2.50 3.19
C ILE A 55 -4.13 1.69 4.31
N ALA A 56 -3.36 1.26 5.32
CA ALA A 56 -3.87 0.50 6.47
C ALA A 56 -4.93 1.31 7.24
N THR A 57 -4.67 2.59 7.52
CA THR A 57 -5.62 3.47 8.20
C THR A 57 -6.89 3.66 7.37
N PHE A 58 -6.75 3.82 6.06
CA PHE A 58 -7.88 3.98 5.14
C PHE A 58 -8.70 2.69 5.03
N ALA A 59 -8.04 1.54 4.94
CA ALA A 59 -8.62 0.21 4.92
C ALA A 59 -9.41 -0.09 6.21
N LEU A 60 -8.88 0.29 7.38
CA LEU A 60 -9.60 0.17 8.65
C LEU A 60 -10.85 1.08 8.70
N ASN A 61 -10.74 2.32 8.23
CA ASN A 61 -11.90 3.22 8.13
C ASN A 61 -12.95 2.66 7.16
N TYR A 62 -12.52 2.07 6.05
CA TYR A 62 -13.39 1.39 5.10
C TYR A 62 -14.10 0.20 5.74
N LYS A 63 -13.37 -0.65 6.49
CA LYS A 63 -13.90 -1.80 7.22
C LYS A 63 -15.01 -1.39 8.20
N ILE A 64 -14.81 -0.30 8.93
CA ILE A 64 -15.78 0.23 9.89
C ILE A 64 -17.06 0.68 9.17
N LYS A 65 -16.94 1.31 8.00
CA LYS A 65 -18.08 1.73 7.18
C LYS A 65 -18.77 0.56 6.45
N TYR A 66 -18.01 -0.44 6.03
CA TYR A 66 -18.42 -1.52 5.13
C TYR A 66 -17.92 -2.88 5.64
N ASN A 67 -18.53 -3.37 6.72
CA ASN A 67 -18.12 -4.62 7.38
C ASN A 67 -18.24 -5.88 6.48
N GLU A 68 -19.02 -5.81 5.40
CA GLU A 68 -19.16 -6.90 4.43
C GLU A 68 -17.89 -7.13 3.60
N ASP A 69 -17.05 -6.10 3.46
CA ASP A 69 -15.84 -6.13 2.65
C ASP A 69 -14.59 -6.55 3.46
N ASN A 70 -14.77 -7.22 4.60
CA ASN A 70 -13.65 -7.65 5.47
C ASN A 70 -12.58 -8.44 4.70
N LYS A 71 -12.99 -9.32 3.78
CA LYS A 71 -12.07 -10.10 2.93
C LYS A 71 -11.18 -9.24 2.04
N LEU A 72 -11.68 -8.09 1.59
CA LEU A 72 -10.89 -7.15 0.80
C LEU A 72 -9.81 -6.52 1.68
N ILE A 73 -10.19 -6.14 2.90
CA ILE A 73 -9.30 -5.52 3.87
C ILE A 73 -8.21 -6.49 4.32
N GLU A 74 -8.56 -7.75 4.56
CA GLU A 74 -7.59 -8.81 4.88
C GLU A 74 -6.56 -9.01 3.76
N GLN A 75 -7.00 -9.03 2.49
CA GLN A 75 -6.06 -9.12 1.35
C GLN A 75 -5.15 -7.90 1.23
N ILE A 76 -5.64 -6.72 1.58
CA ILE A 76 -4.82 -5.50 1.57
C ILE A 76 -3.81 -5.54 2.71
N ASP A 77 -4.23 -5.96 3.90
CA ASP A 77 -3.33 -6.11 5.05
C ASP A 77 -2.18 -7.09 4.74
N GLU A 78 -2.49 -8.26 4.14
CA GLU A 78 -1.49 -9.22 3.65
C GLU A 78 -0.56 -8.60 2.59
N TYR A 79 -1.12 -7.86 1.62
CA TYR A 79 -0.34 -7.18 0.59
C TYR A 79 0.63 -6.15 1.17
N LEU A 80 0.17 -5.37 2.15
CA LEU A 80 0.99 -4.38 2.85
C LEU A 80 2.10 -5.05 3.66
N ASP A 81 1.81 -6.14 4.37
CA ASP A 81 2.78 -6.90 5.15
C ASP A 81 3.85 -7.55 4.26
N ASP A 82 3.46 -8.17 3.15
CA ASP A 82 4.39 -8.76 2.18
C ASP A 82 5.29 -7.68 1.55
N THR A 83 4.72 -6.53 1.22
CA THR A 83 5.47 -5.36 0.72
C THR A 83 6.46 -4.85 1.76
N PHE A 84 6.02 -4.69 3.01
CA PHE A 84 6.89 -4.25 4.10
C PHE A 84 8.01 -5.25 4.36
N MET A 85 7.69 -6.56 4.35
CA MET A 85 8.67 -7.63 4.54
C MET A 85 9.69 -7.64 3.41
N LEU A 86 9.27 -7.48 2.15
CA LEU A 86 10.15 -7.41 0.98
C LEU A 86 11.17 -6.27 1.11
N PHE A 87 10.75 -5.10 1.60
CA PHE A 87 11.62 -3.94 1.76
C PHE A 87 12.42 -3.92 3.07
N SER A 88 11.94 -4.61 4.11
CA SER A 88 12.66 -4.81 5.37
C SER A 88 13.67 -5.96 5.32
N SER A 89 13.48 -6.95 4.44
CA SER A 89 14.45 -8.00 4.24
C SER A 89 15.65 -7.47 3.45
N TYR A 90 16.64 -6.97 4.19
CA TYR A 90 17.98 -6.75 3.65
C TYR A 90 18.46 -8.07 3.04
N GLY A 91 18.82 -8.02 1.76
CA GLY A 91 19.29 -9.19 1.01
C GLY A 91 20.31 -9.99 1.82
N TYR A 92 19.99 -11.27 2.03
CA TYR A 92 20.98 -12.28 2.40
C TYR A 92 21.58 -12.89 1.14
#